data_AF-A9NXK2-F1
#
_entry.id   AF-A9NXK2-F1
#
_cell.length_a   1.000
_cell.length_b   1.000
_cell.length_c   1.000
_cell.angle_alpha   90.00
_cell.angle_beta   90.00
_cell.angle_gamma   90.00
#
_symmetry.space_group_name_H-M   'P 1'
#
loop_
_entity.id
_entity.type
_entity.pdbx_description
1 polymer ?
#
loop_
_entity_poly.entity_id
_entity_poly.type
_entity_poly.pdbx_seq_one_letter_code
_entity_poly.pdbx_strand_id
1 'polypeptide(L)'
;MPSHSLIGTTTTNRRGSMEDYPNPFNPETIHELFKLVWSQTNKARAQKEGGETELEVGAAASKKTRTTTANSNALKLSCEFLRLFVTEAVQRAAIVAEVEGSTQIEGTHLERILPQLLLDF
;
A
#
# COMPACT_ATOMS: atom_id res chain seq x y z
N MET A 1 -18.95 46.74 -41.87
CA MET A 1 -18.16 45.54 -42.17
C MET A 1 -17.88 44.83 -40.85
N PRO A 2 -18.57 43.71 -40.57
CA PRO A 2 -18.34 42.91 -39.38
C PRO A 2 -17.24 41.87 -39.66
N SER A 3 -16.24 41.79 -38.79
CA SER A 3 -15.24 40.72 -38.81
C SER A 3 -15.51 39.76 -37.66
N HIS A 4 -15.89 38.54 -38.04
CA HIS A 4 -15.72 37.28 -37.27
C HIS A 4 -14.25 37.16 -36.79
N SER A 5 -13.83 36.43 -35.76
CA SER A 5 -14.28 35.17 -35.16
C SER A 5 -13.57 34.95 -33.81
N LEU A 6 -14.23 34.19 -32.93
CA LEU A 6 -13.67 33.36 -31.85
C LEU A 6 -12.31 32.71 -32.19
N ILE A 7 -11.45 32.51 -31.18
CA ILE A 7 -10.94 31.19 -30.75
C ILE A 7 -10.33 31.34 -29.34
N GLY A 8 -10.88 30.57 -28.40
CA GLY A 8 -10.37 30.42 -27.05
C GLY A 8 -9.00 29.75 -27.02
N THR A 9 -8.15 30.19 -26.10
CA THR A 9 -6.97 29.43 -25.71
C THR A 9 -7.27 28.74 -24.39
N THR A 10 -7.35 27.43 -24.51
CA THR A 10 -7.50 26.44 -23.46
C THR A 10 -6.48 26.66 -22.35
N THR A 11 -6.96 27.00 -21.15
CA THR A 11 -6.19 26.87 -19.91
C THR A 11 -5.84 25.39 -19.73
N THR A 12 -4.63 25.00 -20.12
CA THR A 12 -4.09 23.66 -19.86
C THR A 12 -3.82 23.56 -18.35
N ASN A 13 -4.78 23.00 -17.62
CA ASN A 13 -4.63 22.64 -16.22
C ASN A 13 -3.56 21.54 -16.12
N ARG A 14 -2.32 21.93 -15.81
CA ARG A 14 -1.25 20.98 -15.44
C ARG A 14 -1.65 20.34 -14.10
N ARG A 15 -2.42 19.26 -14.15
CA ARG A 15 -2.48 18.28 -13.06
C ARG A 15 -1.04 17.81 -12.84
N GLY A 16 -0.41 18.21 -11.73
CA GLY A 16 0.88 17.65 -11.33
C GLY A 16 0.79 16.13 -11.30
N SER A 17 1.82 15.45 -11.81
CA SER A 17 1.87 13.99 -11.72
C SER A 17 1.90 13.60 -10.25
N MET A 18 1.28 12.49 -9.87
CA MET A 18 1.39 11.95 -8.49
C MET A 18 2.86 11.73 -8.07
N GLU A 19 3.77 11.60 -9.06
CA GLU A 19 5.22 11.49 -8.86
C GLU A 19 5.90 12.79 -8.41
N ASP A 20 5.27 13.95 -8.63
CA ASP A 20 5.80 15.25 -8.20
C ASP A 20 5.54 15.53 -6.71
N TYR A 21 4.69 14.71 -6.05
CA TYR A 21 4.35 14.87 -4.66
C TYR A 21 5.33 14.10 -3.76
N PRO A 22 5.80 14.72 -2.65
CA PRO A 22 6.67 14.05 -1.70
C PRO A 22 5.98 12.79 -1.16
N ASN A 23 6.75 11.72 -0.96
CA ASN A 23 6.22 10.46 -0.48
C ASN A 23 5.49 10.66 0.86
N PRO A 24 4.17 10.37 0.94
CA PRO A 24 3.41 10.57 2.17
C PRO A 24 3.78 9.54 3.26
N PHE A 25 4.42 8.43 2.87
CA PHE A 25 4.88 7.38 3.77
C PHE A 25 6.27 7.73 4.30
N ASN A 26 6.36 7.93 5.62
CA ASN A 26 7.65 8.11 6.30
C ASN A 26 8.11 6.81 6.99
N PRO A 27 9.43 6.62 7.20
CA PRO A 27 9.97 5.39 7.77
C PRO A 27 9.39 5.00 9.13
N GLU A 28 9.03 5.96 9.97
CA GLU A 28 8.52 5.70 11.32
C GLU A 28 7.13 5.09 11.26
N THR A 29 6.23 5.66 10.47
CA THR A 29 4.88 5.12 10.25
C THR A 29 4.94 3.71 9.66
N ILE A 30 5.83 3.47 8.69
CA ILE A 30 5.99 2.13 8.10
C ILE A 30 6.55 1.13 9.12
N HIS A 31 7.49 1.56 9.96
CA HIS A 31 8.03 0.71 11.00
C HIS A 31 6.97 0.31 12.03
N GLU A 32 6.09 1.23 12.45
CA GLU A 32 4.98 0.94 13.34
C GLU A 32 3.97 -0.04 12.71
N LEU A 33 3.68 0.11 11.42
CA LEU A 33 2.86 -0.86 10.68
C LEU A 33 3.48 -2.27 10.70
N PHE A 34 4.78 -2.38 10.45
CA PHE A 34 5.49 -3.67 10.49
C PHE A 34 5.53 -4.28 11.89
N LYS A 35 5.81 -3.47 12.93
CA LYS A 35 5.78 -3.93 14.34
C LYS A 35 4.41 -4.49 14.71
N LEU A 36 3.34 -3.85 14.28
CA LEU A 36 1.97 -4.32 14.52
C LEU A 36 1.76 -5.73 13.94
N VAL A 37 2.13 -5.95 12.67
CA VAL A 37 1.98 -7.24 11.99
C VAL A 37 2.88 -8.32 12.62
N TRP A 38 4.14 -7.99 12.94
CA TRP A 38 5.06 -8.94 13.57
C TRP A 38 4.63 -9.31 14.99
N SER A 39 4.09 -8.36 15.76
CA SER A 39 3.55 -8.60 17.09
C SER A 39 2.38 -9.58 17.06
N GLN A 40 1.44 -9.39 16.11
CA GLN A 40 0.32 -10.32 15.91
C GLN A 40 0.81 -11.72 15.50
N THR A 41 1.77 -11.77 14.58
CA THR A 41 2.35 -13.03 14.10
C THR A 41 3.04 -13.81 15.23
N ASN A 42 3.81 -13.11 16.08
CA ASN A 42 4.50 -13.72 17.21
C ASN A 42 3.51 -14.27 18.25
N LYS A 43 2.42 -13.54 18.53
CA LYS A 43 1.35 -14.00 19.43
C LYS A 43 0.63 -15.24 18.89
N ALA A 44 0.30 -15.25 17.60
CA ALA A 44 -0.33 -16.40 16.95
C ALA A 44 0.54 -17.67 17.01
N ARG A 45 1.87 -17.53 16.89
CA ARG A 45 2.80 -18.66 17.04
C ARG A 45 2.88 -19.18 18.47
N ALA A 46 2.99 -18.28 19.44
CA ALA A 46 3.03 -18.66 20.86
C ALA A 46 1.76 -19.38 21.32
N GLN A 47 0.58 -19.03 20.77
CA GLN A 47 -0.67 -19.73 21.07
C GLN A 47 -0.73 -21.14 20.46
N LYS A 48 -0.17 -21.36 19.26
CA LYS A 48 -0.11 -22.69 18.64
C LYS A 48 0.85 -23.63 19.37
N GLU A 49 1.97 -23.13 19.85
CA GLU A 49 2.95 -23.91 20.62
C GLU A 49 2.46 -24.28 22.04
N GLY A 50 1.41 -23.63 22.54
CA GLY A 50 0.81 -23.90 23.86
C GLY A 50 -0.38 -24.86 23.86
N GLY A 51 -0.83 -25.35 22.70
CA GLY A 51 -2.02 -26.19 22.55
C GLY A 51 -1.76 -27.69 22.35
N GLU A 52 -0.50 -28.07 22.10
CA GLU A 52 -0.13 -29.45 21.75
C GLU A 52 1.16 -29.84 22.48
N THR A 53 1.05 -30.39 23.70
CA THR A 53 1.89 -31.46 24.29
C THR A 53 1.79 -31.47 25.83
N GLU A 54 0.96 -32.37 26.37
CA GLU A 54 1.29 -33.05 27.62
C GLU A 54 2.24 -34.19 27.26
N LEU A 55 3.54 -33.90 27.24
CA LEU A 55 4.64 -34.87 27.43
C LEU A 55 5.95 -34.08 27.52
N GLU A 56 6.44 -33.93 28.75
CA GLU A 56 7.79 -33.43 29.03
C GLU A 56 8.84 -34.35 28.41
N VAL A 57 9.92 -33.77 27.87
CA VAL A 57 11.28 -33.80 28.47
C VAL A 57 12.24 -33.00 27.57
N GLY A 58 12.97 -32.06 28.18
CA GLY A 58 14.36 -31.79 27.84
C GLY A 58 14.67 -30.85 26.66
N ALA A 59 14.70 -29.54 26.94
CA ALA A 59 15.82 -28.63 26.63
C ALA A 59 15.29 -27.19 26.73
N ALA A 60 15.60 -26.53 27.86
CA ALA A 60 15.40 -25.11 28.04
C ALA A 60 16.39 -24.31 27.16
N ALA A 61 16.19 -24.31 25.85
CA ALA A 61 16.74 -23.27 24.99
C ALA A 61 15.96 -21.99 25.32
N SER A 62 16.63 -21.07 26.02
CA SER A 62 16.14 -19.75 26.41
C SER A 62 15.21 -19.16 25.36
N LYS A 63 13.94 -18.95 25.74
CA LYS A 63 12.87 -18.34 24.93
C LYS A 63 13.18 -16.88 24.62
N LYS A 64 14.26 -16.60 23.90
CA LYS A 64 14.55 -15.27 23.38
C LYS A 64 13.74 -15.13 22.10
N THR A 65 12.50 -14.69 22.24
CA THR A 65 11.64 -14.29 21.13
C THR A 65 12.46 -13.37 20.23
N ARG A 66 12.88 -13.88 19.06
CA ARG A 66 13.66 -13.10 18.10
C ARG A 66 12.82 -11.89 17.71
N THR A 67 13.26 -10.71 18.13
CA THR A 67 12.60 -9.46 17.78
C THR A 67 12.84 -9.21 16.29
N THR A 68 11.78 -9.35 15.48
CA THR A 68 11.82 -8.99 14.07
C THR A 68 11.91 -7.47 13.97
N THR A 69 12.82 -6.97 13.12
CA THR A 69 13.03 -5.54 12.87
C THR A 69 13.41 -5.32 11.41
N ALA A 70 13.33 -4.08 10.93
CA ALA A 70 13.76 -3.65 9.60
C ALA A 70 14.82 -2.55 9.71
N ASN A 71 15.83 -2.62 8.84
CA ASN A 71 16.86 -1.58 8.77
C ASN A 71 16.35 -0.32 8.03
N SER A 72 17.07 0.79 8.13
CA SER A 72 16.69 2.08 7.55
C SER A 72 16.47 2.05 6.04
N ASN A 73 17.26 1.26 5.30
CA ASN A 73 17.13 1.17 3.85
C ASN A 73 15.89 0.37 3.45
N ALA A 74 15.62 -0.73 4.16
CA ALA A 74 14.39 -1.50 4.00
C ALA A 74 13.15 -0.62 4.26
N LEU A 75 13.16 0.19 5.34
CA LEU A 75 12.06 1.10 5.64
C LEU A 75 11.85 2.15 4.54
N LYS A 76 12.92 2.76 4.01
CA LYS A 76 12.84 3.72 2.90
C LYS A 76 12.26 3.07 1.63
N LEU A 77 12.72 1.86 1.29
CA LEU A 77 12.19 1.11 0.15
C LEU A 77 10.72 0.76 0.35
N SER A 78 10.32 0.37 1.56
CA SER A 78 8.92 0.10 1.89
C SER A 78 8.02 1.34 1.78
N CYS A 79 8.56 2.53 2.08
CA CYS A 79 7.84 3.80 1.83
C CYS A 79 7.56 3.97 0.33
N GLU A 80 8.56 3.75 -0.53
CA GLU A 80 8.36 3.84 -1.99
C GLU A 80 7.42 2.77 -2.52
N PHE A 81 7.55 1.54 -2.02
CA PHE A 81 6.68 0.44 -2.38
C PHE A 81 5.21 0.76 -2.11
N LEU A 82 4.88 1.26 -0.92
CA LEU A 82 3.51 1.62 -0.56
C LEU A 82 2.99 2.81 -1.37
N ARG A 83 3.85 3.81 -1.67
CA ARG A 83 3.50 4.90 -2.57
C ARG A 83 3.12 4.39 -3.95
N LEU A 84 3.93 3.50 -4.53
CA LEU A 84 3.68 2.91 -5.84
C LEU A 84 2.43 2.03 -5.83
N PHE A 85 2.26 1.17 -4.83
CA PHE A 85 1.08 0.32 -4.68
C PHE A 85 -0.23 1.13 -4.67
N VAL A 86 -0.29 2.21 -3.87
CA VAL A 86 -1.47 3.08 -3.81
C VAL A 86 -1.68 3.86 -5.11
N THR A 87 -0.59 4.33 -5.72
CA THR A 87 -0.66 5.07 -7.00
C THR A 87 -1.20 4.17 -8.11
N GLU A 88 -0.71 2.94 -8.22
CA GLU A 88 -1.19 1.93 -9.18
C GLU A 88 -2.67 1.62 -8.97
N ALA A 89 -3.09 1.40 -7.71
CA ALA A 89 -4.49 1.14 -7.39
C ALA A 89 -5.41 2.28 -7.87
N VAL A 90 -5.03 3.54 -7.59
CA VAL A 90 -5.80 4.73 -7.98
C VAL A 90 -5.83 4.91 -9.49
N GLN A 91 -4.69 4.78 -10.18
CA GLN A 91 -4.60 4.95 -11.63
C GLN A 91 -5.42 3.90 -12.38
N ARG A 92 -5.32 2.62 -11.97
CA ARG A 92 -6.10 1.54 -12.59
C ARG A 92 -7.59 1.69 -12.35
N ALA A 93 -8.00 2.08 -11.13
CA ALA A 93 -9.40 2.36 -10.84
C ALA A 93 -9.92 3.58 -11.60
N ALA A 94 -9.09 4.60 -11.84
CA ALA A 94 -9.43 5.75 -12.67
C ALA A 94 -9.68 5.35 -14.13
N ILE A 95 -8.84 4.49 -14.71
CA ILE A 95 -9.04 3.98 -16.08
C ILE A 95 -10.38 3.25 -16.19
N VAL A 96 -10.72 2.42 -15.21
CA VAL A 96 -12.02 1.71 -15.17
C VAL A 96 -13.18 2.71 -15.10
N ALA A 97 -13.09 3.71 -14.22
CA ALA A 97 -14.10 4.77 -14.11
C ALA A 97 -14.29 5.55 -15.42
N GLU A 98 -13.19 5.92 -16.09
CA GLU A 98 -13.20 6.65 -17.37
C GLU A 98 -13.87 5.85 -18.49
N VAL A 99 -13.59 4.54 -18.58
CA VAL A 99 -14.22 3.64 -19.56
C VAL A 99 -15.74 3.53 -19.33
N GLU A 100 -16.17 3.60 -18.08
CA GLU A 100 -17.59 3.60 -17.70
C GLU A 100 -18.28 4.97 -17.86
N GLY A 101 -17.52 6.00 -18.25
CA GLY A 101 -18.02 7.38 -18.34
C GLY A 101 -18.28 8.02 -16.97
N SER A 102 -17.75 7.46 -15.89
CA SER A 102 -17.83 8.06 -14.56
C SER A 102 -16.82 9.19 -14.40
N THR A 103 -17.21 10.22 -13.67
CA THR A 103 -16.35 11.37 -13.35
C THR A 103 -15.64 11.22 -12.00
N GLN A 104 -15.92 10.15 -11.26
CA GLN A 104 -15.37 9.88 -9.93
C GLN A 104 -15.01 8.40 -9.78
N ILE A 105 -13.97 8.13 -8.99
CA ILE A 105 -13.59 6.76 -8.65
C ILE A 105 -14.49 6.28 -7.50
N GLU A 106 -15.32 5.28 -7.78
CA GLU A 106 -16.12 4.57 -6.80
C GLU A 106 -15.43 3.26 -6.36
N GLY A 107 -15.89 2.69 -5.24
CA GLY A 107 -15.37 1.42 -4.72
C GLY A 107 -15.48 0.26 -5.72
N THR A 108 -16.54 0.25 -6.54
CA THR A 108 -16.78 -0.76 -7.58
C THR A 108 -15.68 -0.79 -8.65
N HIS A 109 -15.06 0.34 -8.98
CA HIS A 109 -13.95 0.37 -9.92
C HIS A 109 -12.68 -0.27 -9.33
N LEU A 110 -12.44 -0.03 -8.03
CA LEU A 110 -11.34 -0.66 -7.31
C LEU A 110 -11.54 -2.18 -7.19
N GLU A 111 -12.75 -2.62 -6.86
CA GLU A 111 -13.10 -4.05 -6.76
C GLU A 111 -12.80 -4.82 -8.05
N ARG A 112 -13.01 -4.19 -9.21
CA ARG A 112 -12.73 -4.81 -10.52
C ARG A 112 -11.24 -5.00 -10.80
N ILE A 113 -10.38 -4.09 -10.36
CA ILE A 113 -8.93 -4.18 -10.60
C ILE A 113 -8.20 -4.93 -9.49
N LEU A 114 -8.84 -5.13 -8.34
CA LEU A 114 -8.25 -5.72 -7.14
C LEU A 114 -7.61 -7.10 -7.38
N PRO A 115 -8.22 -8.04 -8.12
CA PRO A 115 -7.61 -9.35 -8.35
C PRO A 115 -6.25 -9.25 -9.05
N GLN A 116 -6.14 -8.43 -10.10
CA GLN A 116 -4.88 -8.25 -10.81
C GLN A 116 -3.89 -7.41 -10.01
N LEU A 117 -4.35 -6.38 -9.30
CA LEU A 117 -3.52 -5.56 -8.43
C LEU A 117 -2.82 -6.43 -7.37
N LEU A 118 -3.51 -7.41 -6.79
CA LEU A 118 -2.93 -8.32 -5.80
C LEU A 118 -2.05 -9.43 -6.41
N LEU A 119 -2.09 -9.64 -7.72
CA LEU A 119 -1.19 -10.58 -8.41
C LEU A 119 0.12 -9.91 -8.82
N ASP A 120 0.10 -8.61 -9.08
CA ASP A 120 1.28 -7.84 -9.47
C ASP A 120 2.23 -7.54 -8.29
N PHE A 121 1.76 -7.71 -7.06
CA PHE A 121 2.44 -7.35 -5.81
C PHE A 121 2.48 -8.54 -4.83
#